data_AF-A0A9E0BFY4-F1
#
_entry.id   AF-A0A9E0BFY4-F1
#
_cell.length_a   1.000
_cell.length_b   1.000
_cell.length_c   1.000
_cell.angle_alpha   90.00
_cell.angle_beta   90.00
_cell.angle_gamma   90.00
#
_symmetry.space_group_name_H-M   'P 1'
#
loop_
_entity.id
_entity.type
_entity.pdbx_description
1 polymer ?
#
loop_
_entity_poly.entity_id
_entity_poly.type
_entity_poly.pdbx_seq_one_letter_code
_entity_poly.pdbx_strand_id
1 'polypeptide(L)'
;MELAKPRVDIGLSTNDLQPMLRFWQEEAGIPFDHLLKIRRGQDQHRHDALGSVLKINHHADPLPDTPPAGYRELIVARPGLTAPKSLTDPDGNRVTLVPPGHEGVTQIGVRLAVRDLAAHRKFYTQGLGLTEESPGAFRAGETLLILEERPDAPADAGMQGKGWRYI
;
A
#
# COMPACT_ATOMS: atom_id res chain seq x y z
N MET A 1 20.15 3.13 2.43
CA MET A 1 19.61 3.82 1.23
C MET A 1 19.11 5.21 1.65
N GLU A 2 19.29 6.23 0.81
CA GLU A 2 18.71 7.57 1.03
C GLU A 2 17.65 7.82 -0.05
N LEU A 3 16.38 7.81 0.34
CA LEU A 3 15.28 8.11 -0.59
C LEU A 3 15.16 9.62 -0.76
N ALA A 4 14.86 10.08 -1.98
CA ALA A 4 14.54 11.49 -2.25
C ALA A 4 13.36 12.00 -1.40
N LYS A 5 12.41 11.11 -1.09
CA LYS A 5 11.35 11.30 -0.10
C LYS A 5 11.51 10.19 0.93
N PRO A 6 11.60 10.46 2.25
CA PRO A 6 11.91 9.44 3.25
C PRO A 6 10.73 8.49 3.54
N ARG A 7 9.85 8.25 2.58
CA ARG A 7 8.61 7.50 2.67
C ARG A 7 8.25 6.93 1.30
N VAL A 8 7.58 5.79 1.31
CA VAL A 8 7.11 5.11 0.10
C VAL A 8 5.62 5.41 -0.10
N ASP A 9 5.22 5.72 -1.33
CA ASP A 9 3.80 5.89 -1.67
C ASP A 9 3.16 4.54 -1.98
N ILE A 10 1.83 4.47 -2.03
CA ILE A 10 1.14 3.25 -2.45
C ILE A 10 -0.03 3.59 -3.36
N GLY A 11 -0.25 2.78 -4.41
CA GLY A 11 -1.30 2.99 -5.39
C GLY A 11 -2.24 1.81 -5.55
N LEU A 12 -3.53 2.12 -5.63
CA LEU A 12 -4.58 1.20 -6.08
C LEU A 12 -5.31 1.75 -7.30
N SER A 13 -6.01 0.89 -8.02
CA SER A 13 -6.92 1.30 -9.09
C SER A 13 -8.35 0.84 -8.81
N THR A 14 -9.32 1.66 -9.21
CA THR A 14 -10.74 1.41 -9.02
C THR A 14 -11.58 1.95 -10.18
N ASN A 15 -12.75 1.35 -10.40
CA ASN A 15 -13.84 1.93 -11.18
C ASN A 15 -14.96 2.50 -10.29
N ASP A 16 -14.92 2.27 -8.98
CA ASP A 16 -16.00 2.60 -8.04
C ASP A 16 -15.63 3.78 -7.12
N LEU A 17 -15.50 4.96 -7.72
CA LEU A 17 -14.89 6.12 -7.06
C LEU A 17 -15.64 6.57 -5.79
N GLN A 18 -16.96 6.74 -5.85
CA GLN A 18 -17.69 7.41 -4.77
C GLN A 18 -17.69 6.60 -3.46
N PRO A 19 -17.98 5.28 -3.46
CA PRO A 19 -17.78 4.44 -2.29
C PRO A 19 -16.33 4.42 -1.83
N MET A 20 -15.37 4.39 -2.76
CA MET A 20 -13.95 4.38 -2.41
C MET A 20 -13.54 5.65 -1.66
N LEU A 21 -13.95 6.83 -2.12
CA LEU A 21 -13.65 8.10 -1.43
C LEU A 21 -14.30 8.17 -0.05
N ARG A 22 -15.56 7.75 0.08
CA ARG A 22 -16.23 7.70 1.40
C ARG A 22 -15.48 6.79 2.36
N PHE A 23 -15.14 5.57 1.94
CA PHE A 23 -14.39 4.64 2.77
C PHE A 23 -13.06 5.23 3.23
N TRP A 24 -12.24 5.73 2.30
CA TRP A 24 -10.89 6.20 2.64
C TRP A 24 -10.91 7.48 3.48
N GLN A 25 -11.82 8.41 3.20
CA GLN A 25 -11.87 9.71 3.90
C GLN A 25 -12.59 9.63 5.24
N GLU A 26 -13.66 8.84 5.33
CA GLU A 26 -14.53 8.80 6.52
C GLU A 26 -14.22 7.58 7.40
N GLU A 27 -14.18 6.37 6.84
CA GLU A 27 -14.04 5.14 7.62
C GLU A 27 -12.58 4.84 8.03
N ALA A 28 -11.66 4.94 7.07
CA ALA A 28 -10.22 4.80 7.32
C ALA A 28 -9.58 6.09 7.85
N GLY A 29 -10.27 7.23 7.66
CA GLY A 29 -9.84 8.54 8.13
C GLY A 29 -8.51 9.00 7.52
N ILE A 30 -8.27 8.68 6.25
CA ILE A 30 -7.10 9.12 5.50
C ILE A 30 -7.49 10.40 4.73
N PRO A 31 -6.95 11.58 5.11
CA PRO A 31 -7.40 12.84 4.58
C PRO A 31 -7.12 12.97 3.08
N PHE A 32 -8.10 13.48 2.34
CA PHE A 32 -7.91 13.90 0.96
C PHE A 32 -6.91 15.05 0.89
N ASP A 33 -5.99 14.97 -0.05
CA ASP A 33 -5.00 16.02 -0.34
C ASP A 33 -5.43 16.79 -1.59
N HIS A 34 -5.33 16.18 -2.78
CA HIS A 34 -5.76 16.81 -4.03
C HIS A 34 -6.09 15.79 -5.12
N LEU A 35 -6.75 16.28 -6.17
CA LEU A 35 -7.03 15.55 -7.39
C LEU A 35 -5.96 15.86 -8.44
N LEU A 36 -5.34 14.83 -9.01
CA LEU A 36 -4.45 14.95 -10.15
C LEU A 36 -5.12 14.36 -11.40
N LYS A 37 -5.33 15.19 -12.42
CA LYS A 37 -5.81 14.77 -13.75
C LYS A 37 -4.64 14.14 -14.52
N ILE A 38 -4.59 12.81 -14.60
CA ILE A 38 -3.45 12.11 -15.23
C ILE A 38 -3.56 12.19 -16.74
N ARG A 39 -4.72 11.80 -17.26
CA ARG A 39 -5.06 11.84 -18.69
C ARG A 39 -6.58 11.72 -18.84
N ARG A 40 -7.09 11.88 -20.05
CA ARG A 40 -8.51 11.65 -20.33
C ARG A 40 -8.91 10.24 -19.86
N GLY A 41 -9.95 10.15 -19.03
CA GLY A 41 -10.48 8.90 -18.50
C GLY A 41 -9.71 8.32 -17.29
N GLN A 42 -8.69 9.02 -16.78
CA GLN A 42 -7.95 8.60 -15.59
C GLN A 42 -7.62 9.77 -14.67
N ASP A 43 -8.16 9.68 -13.46
CA ASP A 43 -7.95 10.63 -12.39
C ASP A 43 -7.24 9.94 -11.21
N GLN A 44 -6.35 10.65 -10.53
CA GLN A 44 -5.69 10.14 -9.33
C GLN A 44 -6.09 11.00 -8.13
N HIS A 45 -6.88 10.44 -7.23
CA HIS A 45 -7.28 11.06 -5.98
C HIS A 45 -6.22 10.74 -4.92
N ARG A 46 -5.45 11.76 -4.54
CA ARG A 46 -4.34 11.62 -3.60
C ARG A 46 -4.81 11.92 -2.19
N HIS A 47 -4.36 11.09 -1.26
CA HIS A 47 -4.66 11.21 0.15
C HIS A 47 -3.34 11.20 0.94
N ASP A 48 -3.24 12.06 1.96
CA ASP A 48 -2.08 12.07 2.85
C ASP A 48 -2.20 10.94 3.87
N ALA A 49 -1.32 9.96 3.74
CA ALA A 49 -1.17 8.85 4.67
C ALA A 49 0.09 9.10 5.51
N LEU A 50 0.04 10.09 6.40
CA LEU A 50 1.14 10.45 7.30
C LEU A 50 2.42 10.82 6.52
N GLY A 51 2.28 11.68 5.52
CA GLY A 51 3.37 12.09 4.62
C GLY A 51 3.67 11.12 3.48
N SER A 52 3.15 9.88 3.51
CA SER A 52 3.11 9.01 2.32
C SER A 52 1.87 9.37 1.49
N VAL A 53 1.87 9.11 0.18
CA VAL A 53 0.68 9.34 -0.65
C VAL A 53 -0.02 8.02 -0.92
N LEU A 54 -1.28 7.92 -0.49
CA LEU A 54 -2.20 6.93 -1.02
C LEU A 54 -2.79 7.45 -2.34
N LYS A 55 -2.53 6.72 -3.44
CA LYS A 55 -2.96 7.07 -4.79
C LYS A 55 -4.15 6.20 -5.19
N ILE A 56 -5.34 6.78 -5.20
CA ILE A 56 -6.56 6.11 -5.71
C ILE A 56 -6.71 6.49 -7.17
N ASN A 57 -6.37 5.56 -8.07
CA ASN A 57 -6.46 5.75 -9.52
C ASN A 57 -7.86 5.35 -9.99
N HIS A 58 -8.69 6.32 -10.29
CA HIS A 58 -10.01 6.10 -10.86
C HIS A 58 -9.93 6.05 -12.38
N HIS A 59 -10.50 5.00 -12.96
CA HIS A 59 -10.59 4.79 -14.39
C HIS A 59 -12.06 4.86 -14.84
N ALA A 60 -12.33 5.65 -15.87
CA ALA A 60 -13.66 5.73 -16.47
C ALA A 60 -14.02 4.45 -17.24
N ASP A 61 -13.05 3.89 -17.96
CA ASP A 61 -13.22 2.62 -18.66
C ASP A 61 -13.04 1.43 -17.70
N PRO A 62 -13.75 0.30 -17.93
CA PRO A 62 -13.61 -0.90 -17.10
C PRO A 62 -12.15 -1.35 -16.99
N LEU A 63 -11.69 -1.57 -15.75
CA LEU A 63 -10.41 -2.18 -15.50
C LEU A 63 -10.45 -3.67 -15.91
N PRO A 64 -9.37 -4.21 -16.50
CA PRO A 64 -9.30 -5.64 -16.81
C PRO A 64 -9.35 -6.47 -15.52
N ASP A 65 -9.97 -7.64 -15.61
CA ASP A 65 -9.96 -8.64 -14.54
C ASP A 65 -8.60 -9.33 -14.51
N THR A 66 -7.63 -8.69 -13.86
CA THR A 66 -6.29 -9.22 -13.67
C THR A 66 -6.13 -9.71 -12.23
N PRO A 67 -5.36 -10.80 -12.02
CA PRO A 67 -5.04 -11.26 -10.67
C PRO A 67 -4.49 -10.13 -9.78
N PRO A 68 -4.77 -10.17 -8.47
CA PRO A 68 -4.19 -9.23 -7.52
C PRO A 68 -2.65 -9.24 -7.61
N ALA A 69 -2.03 -8.09 -7.35
CA ALA A 69 -0.58 -8.02 -7.19
C ALA A 69 -0.10 -8.65 -5.88
N GLY A 70 1.21 -8.63 -5.66
CA GLY A 70 1.82 -9.11 -4.41
C GLY A 70 1.45 -8.25 -3.20
N TYR A 71 1.06 -6.98 -3.38
CA TYR A 71 0.64 -6.09 -2.30
C TYR A 71 -0.70 -6.55 -1.70
N ARG A 72 -0.72 -6.84 -0.40
CA ARG A 72 -1.88 -7.43 0.28
C ARG A 72 -2.60 -6.46 1.19
N GLU A 73 -1.87 -5.56 1.86
CA GLU A 73 -2.45 -4.72 2.90
C GLU A 73 -1.63 -3.45 3.12
N LEU A 74 -2.36 -2.34 3.32
CA LEU A 74 -1.81 -1.10 3.87
C LEU A 74 -2.02 -1.10 5.39
N ILE A 75 -0.97 -0.87 6.16
CA ILE A 75 -1.02 -0.73 7.61
C ILE A 75 -0.77 0.74 7.93
N VAL A 76 -1.62 1.36 8.74
CA VAL A 76 -1.50 2.80 9.04
C VAL A 76 -1.46 3.00 10.56
N ALA A 77 -0.38 3.60 11.06
CA ALA A 77 -0.29 3.98 12.46
C ALA A 77 -1.34 5.06 12.79
N ARG A 78 -2.08 4.88 13.88
CA ARG A 78 -3.15 5.77 14.30
C ARG A 78 -3.02 6.05 15.80
N PRO A 79 -2.57 7.26 16.19
CA PRO A 79 -2.57 7.67 17.58
C PRO A 79 -3.96 7.55 18.21
N GLY A 80 -4.01 7.12 19.47
CA GLY A 80 -5.26 6.93 20.22
C GLY A 80 -5.91 5.57 20.05
N LEU A 81 -5.45 4.71 19.12
CA LEU A 81 -5.83 3.30 19.13
C LEU A 81 -5.04 2.53 20.19
N THR A 82 -5.72 1.59 20.86
CA THR A 82 -5.12 0.64 21.80
C THR A 82 -4.98 -0.77 21.23
N ALA A 83 -5.68 -1.06 20.12
CA ALA A 83 -5.63 -2.33 19.40
C ALA A 83 -5.81 -2.11 17.89
N PRO A 84 -5.34 -3.03 17.03
CA PRO A 84 -5.56 -2.98 15.60
C PRO A 84 -7.05 -2.96 15.22
N LYS A 85 -7.39 -2.19 14.18
CA LYS A 85 -8.72 -2.16 13.53
C LYS A 85 -8.56 -2.49 12.05
N SER A 86 -8.92 -3.72 11.68
CA SER A 86 -8.94 -4.14 10.28
C SER A 86 -10.19 -3.65 9.57
N LEU A 87 -10.00 -3.17 8.34
CA LEU A 87 -11.01 -2.65 7.44
C LEU A 87 -10.81 -3.25 6.05
N THR A 88 -11.81 -3.10 5.19
CA THR A 88 -11.75 -3.57 3.80
C THR A 88 -12.46 -2.55 2.93
N ASP A 89 -11.77 -2.07 1.91
CA ASP A 89 -12.33 -1.08 1.00
C ASP A 89 -13.36 -1.73 0.04
N PRO A 90 -14.12 -0.92 -0.75
CA PRO A 90 -15.14 -1.44 -1.65
C PRO A 90 -14.65 -2.42 -2.73
N ASP A 91 -13.36 -2.38 -3.09
CA ASP A 91 -12.75 -3.32 -4.04
C ASP A 91 -12.12 -4.54 -3.34
N GLY A 92 -12.27 -4.67 -2.02
CA GLY A 92 -11.76 -5.79 -1.23
C GLY A 92 -10.32 -5.63 -0.75
N ASN A 93 -9.71 -4.45 -0.89
CA ASN A 93 -8.35 -4.21 -0.42
C ASN A 93 -8.32 -4.11 1.10
N ARG A 94 -7.33 -4.76 1.71
CA ARG A 94 -7.15 -4.72 3.16
C ARG A 94 -6.43 -3.45 3.59
N VAL A 95 -6.93 -2.85 4.65
CA VAL A 95 -6.23 -1.82 5.41
C VAL A 95 -6.43 -2.07 6.89
N THR A 96 -5.36 -1.96 7.68
CA THR A 96 -5.44 -2.08 9.14
C THR A 96 -4.89 -0.83 9.79
N LEU A 97 -5.70 -0.18 10.62
CA LEU A 97 -5.27 0.91 11.47
C LEU A 97 -4.67 0.31 12.75
N VAL A 98 -3.47 0.74 13.14
CA VAL A 98 -2.76 0.14 14.28
C VAL A 98 -2.26 1.20 15.26
N PRO A 99 -2.09 0.90 16.56
CA PRO A 99 -1.33 1.77 17.45
C PRO A 99 0.10 1.99 16.91
N PRO A 100 0.69 3.20 17.01
CA PRO A 100 2.07 3.42 16.59
C PRO A 100 3.03 2.44 17.28
N GLY A 101 3.92 1.82 16.51
CA GLY A 101 4.88 0.80 16.96
C GLY A 101 4.39 -0.65 16.81
N HIS A 102 3.12 -0.88 16.46
CA HIS A 102 2.61 -2.23 16.19
C HIS A 102 3.36 -2.89 15.04
N GLU A 103 3.94 -4.07 15.26
CA GLU A 103 4.84 -4.77 14.31
C GLU A 103 6.01 -3.88 13.81
N GLY A 104 6.39 -2.82 14.54
CA GLY A 104 7.40 -1.84 14.11
C GLY A 104 6.87 -0.76 13.17
N VAL A 105 5.57 -0.72 12.87
CA VAL A 105 4.95 0.32 12.04
C VAL A 105 4.72 1.59 12.87
N THR A 106 5.52 2.63 12.61
CA THR A 106 5.41 3.95 13.26
C THR A 106 4.68 4.98 12.39
N GLN A 107 4.63 4.75 11.08
CA GLN A 107 4.00 5.60 10.07
C GLN A 107 3.06 4.73 9.22
N ILE A 108 3.48 4.23 8.06
CA ILE A 108 2.78 3.19 7.31
C ILE A 108 3.63 1.93 7.17
N GLY A 109 2.95 0.81 7.02
CA GLY A 109 3.52 -0.46 6.59
C GLY A 109 2.82 -0.95 5.33
N VAL A 110 3.53 -1.67 4.47
CA VAL A 110 2.94 -2.36 3.32
C VAL A 110 3.27 -3.83 3.46
N ARG A 111 2.24 -4.68 3.48
CA ARG A 111 2.40 -6.13 3.52
C ARG A 111 2.38 -6.68 2.11
N LEU A 112 3.39 -7.48 1.76
CA LEU A 112 3.55 -8.08 0.45
C LEU A 112 3.64 -9.60 0.58
N ALA A 113 2.91 -10.32 -0.26
CA ALA A 113 3.12 -11.74 -0.47
C ALA A 113 4.21 -11.93 -1.54
N VAL A 114 5.22 -12.74 -1.23
CA VAL A 114 6.35 -13.04 -2.13
C VAL A 114 6.53 -14.55 -2.26
N ARG A 115 6.99 -15.04 -3.41
CA ARG A 115 7.15 -16.49 -3.63
C ARG A 115 8.38 -17.09 -2.97
N ASP A 116 9.42 -16.27 -2.83
CA ASP A 116 10.72 -16.65 -2.28
C ASP A 116 11.21 -15.48 -1.42
N LEU A 117 11.10 -15.65 -0.11
CA LEU A 117 11.51 -14.64 0.87
C LEU A 117 13.03 -14.45 0.85
N ALA A 118 13.82 -15.51 0.63
CA ALA A 118 15.27 -15.42 0.61
C ALA A 118 15.76 -14.61 -0.59
N ALA A 119 15.15 -14.79 -1.77
CA ALA A 119 15.42 -13.98 -2.95
C ALA A 119 15.06 -12.51 -2.73
N HIS A 120 13.88 -12.23 -2.17
CA HIS A 120 13.47 -10.85 -1.89
C HIS A 120 14.33 -10.20 -0.81
N ARG A 121 14.71 -10.94 0.24
CA ARG A 121 15.63 -10.47 1.27
C ARG A 121 16.97 -10.03 0.68
N LYS A 122 17.54 -10.82 -0.24
CA LYS A 122 18.75 -10.42 -0.99
C LYS A 122 18.51 -9.16 -1.81
N PHE A 123 17.39 -9.08 -2.54
CA PHE A 123 17.06 -7.90 -3.33
C PHE A 123 16.93 -6.62 -2.48
N TYR A 124 16.14 -6.65 -1.40
CA TYR A 124 15.93 -5.47 -0.55
C TYR A 124 17.20 -5.05 0.20
N THR A 125 17.98 -6.00 0.71
CA THR A 125 19.20 -5.67 1.47
C THR A 125 20.39 -5.35 0.58
N GLN A 126 20.68 -6.17 -0.43
CA GLN A 126 21.88 -6.03 -1.26
C GLN A 126 21.63 -5.18 -2.51
N GLY A 127 20.45 -5.30 -3.11
CA GLY A 127 20.08 -4.54 -4.31
C GLY A 127 19.66 -3.10 -3.97
N LEU A 128 18.81 -2.94 -2.96
CA LEU A 128 18.29 -1.62 -2.56
C LEU A 128 18.98 -1.02 -1.34
N GLY A 129 19.78 -1.78 -0.58
CA GLY A 129 20.45 -1.25 0.60
C GLY A 129 19.49 -0.87 1.73
N LEU A 130 18.37 -1.60 1.86
CA LEU A 130 17.43 -1.45 2.98
C LEU A 130 17.93 -2.17 4.22
N THR A 131 17.61 -1.62 5.38
CA THR A 131 17.81 -2.29 6.67
C THR A 131 16.66 -3.25 6.92
N GLU A 132 16.97 -4.50 7.23
CA GLU A 132 16.00 -5.44 7.77
C GLU A 132 15.95 -5.28 9.29
N GLU A 133 14.81 -4.84 9.82
CA GLU A 133 14.64 -4.56 11.25
C GLU A 133 14.15 -5.78 12.05
N SER A 134 13.42 -6.67 11.37
CA SER A 134 13.01 -7.97 11.88
C SER A 134 12.87 -8.94 10.69
N PRO A 135 12.82 -10.27 10.91
CA PRO A 135 12.79 -11.24 9.80
C PRO A 135 11.68 -10.94 8.79
N GLY A 136 12.05 -10.60 7.56
CA GLY A 136 11.11 -10.26 6.48
C GLY A 136 10.56 -8.83 6.52
N ALA A 137 10.99 -7.97 7.44
CA ALA A 137 10.56 -6.58 7.54
C ALA A 137 11.71 -5.60 7.23
N PHE A 138 11.54 -4.77 6.20
CA PHE A 138 12.58 -3.90 5.66
C PHE A 138 12.16 -2.42 5.73
N ARG A 139 13.04 -1.58 6.26
CA ARG A 139 12.80 -0.15 6.41
C ARG A 139 13.21 0.61 5.14
N ALA A 140 12.23 1.26 4.51
CA ALA A 140 12.40 2.14 3.36
C ALA A 140 12.07 3.58 3.76
N GLY A 141 13.07 4.32 4.25
CA GLY A 141 12.85 5.60 4.92
C GLY A 141 12.11 5.39 6.23
N GLU A 142 10.87 5.87 6.34
CA GLU A 142 9.99 5.64 7.47
C GLU A 142 8.98 4.51 7.23
N THR A 143 8.79 4.09 5.97
CA THR A 143 7.83 3.03 5.62
C THR A 143 8.43 1.65 5.92
N LEU A 144 7.61 0.76 6.51
CA LEU A 144 8.01 -0.63 6.74
C LEU A 144 7.42 -1.55 5.66
N LEU A 145 8.27 -2.25 4.91
CA LEU A 145 7.86 -3.30 3.98
C LEU A 145 7.88 -4.63 4.72
N ILE A 146 6.75 -5.34 4.79
CA ILE A 146 6.60 -6.60 5.52
C ILE A 146 6.32 -7.71 4.51
N LEU A 147 7.25 -8.65 4.36
CA LEU A 147 7.17 -9.72 3.38
C LEU A 147 6.67 -11.02 4.03
N GLU A 148 5.69 -11.65 3.39
CA GLU A 148 5.19 -12.97 3.74
C GLU A 148 5.45 -13.94 2.59
N GLU A 149 6.14 -15.05 2.87
CA GLU A 149 6.32 -16.09 1.86
C GLU A 149 4.99 -16.82 1.59
N ARG A 150 4.61 -16.85 0.33
CA ARG A 150 3.39 -17.49 -0.19
C ARG A 150 3.74 -18.16 -1.52
N PRO A 151 3.72 -19.49 -1.63
CA PRO A 151 4.07 -20.19 -2.87
C PRO A 151 3.22 -19.78 -4.09
N ASP A 152 1.99 -19.35 -3.82
CA ASP A 152 0.98 -18.86 -4.76
C ASP A 152 1.03 -17.35 -4.99
N ALA A 153 2.00 -16.62 -4.41
CA ALA A 153 2.16 -15.20 -4.70
C ALA A 153 2.41 -14.99 -6.21
N PRO A 154 1.81 -13.95 -6.81
CA PRO A 154 2.01 -13.65 -8.22
C PRO A 154 3.46 -13.21 -8.47
N ALA A 155 4.08 -13.75 -9.53
CA ALA A 155 5.43 -13.34 -9.94
C ALA A 155 5.41 -12.16 -10.94
N ASP A 156 4.33 -12.03 -11.71
CA ASP A 156 4.15 -11.01 -12.74
C ASP A 156 2.68 -10.59 -12.81
N ALA A 157 2.25 -9.79 -11.84
CA ALA A 157 0.93 -9.19 -11.88
C ALA A 157 0.99 -7.91 -12.72
N GLY A 158 0.12 -7.81 -13.72
CA GLY A 158 0.02 -6.61 -14.55
C GLY A 158 -0.27 -5.36 -13.72
N MET A 159 0.29 -4.23 -14.14
CA MET A 159 0.04 -2.92 -13.51
C MET A 159 -1.41 -2.45 -13.65
N GLN A 160 -2.14 -2.94 -14.67
CA GLN A 160 -3.55 -2.60 -14.89
C GLN A 160 -4.46 -3.65 -14.22
N GLY A 161 -5.47 -3.15 -13.51
CA GLY A 161 -6.50 -3.95 -12.85
C GLY A 161 -6.85 -3.38 -11.47
N LYS A 162 -7.90 -3.91 -10.85
CA LYS A 162 -8.41 -3.42 -9.55
C LYS A 162 -7.46 -3.68 -8.38
N GLY A 163 -7.56 -2.87 -7.33
CA GLY A 163 -6.85 -3.08 -6.07
C GLY A 163 -5.41 -2.56 -6.05
N TRP A 164 -4.62 -2.95 -5.04
CA TRP A 164 -3.22 -2.52 -4.88
C TRP A 164 -2.35 -2.93 -6.07
N ARG A 165 -1.54 -2.01 -6.61
CA ARG A 165 -0.75 -2.23 -7.84
C ARG A 165 0.72 -1.86 -7.75
N TYR A 166 1.10 -0.88 -6.92
CA TYR A 166 2.49 -0.43 -6.86
C TYR A 166 2.80 0.35 -5.58
N ILE A 167 4.10 0.45 -5.30
CA ILE A 167 4.73 1.37 -4.36
C ILE A 167 5.81 2.21 -5.04
#